data_AF-A0A364N5N6-F1
#
_entry.id   AF-A0A364N5N6-F1
#
_cell.length_a   1.000
_cell.length_b   1.000
_cell.length_c   1.000
_cell.angle_alpha   90.00
_cell.angle_beta   90.00
_cell.angle_gamma   90.00
#
_symmetry.space_group_name_H-M   'P 1'
#
loop_
_entity.id
_entity.type
_entity.pdbx_description
1 polymer ?
#
loop_
_entity_poly.entity_id
_entity_poly.type
_entity_poly.pdbx_seq_one_letter_code
_entity_poly.pdbx_strand_id
1 'polypeptide(L)'
;MASPFTLPFIPPDETPITHPDITLASIRTGTATSTAATTAFARAIDRLHRFHSWIPHLATILHTLLYLAMPIFYLLTQRRRHDIATDEATERETQQEWASAWHTKDWTTLYGLLALAQENEPMPTPWAPRYLRSMQQRLQAPRRRWALRELLEKGIIPLYIQDGGVCTRQTASWGVRPTFPFVTLPRYRQTKSRAYFDFAVPHYEEELVRQFVMLLCRNEAGHGVEYCRFDPGPKLRRPGKGKPPCAPYKGPGFPLSVGAEAVVESLLPFCPDKVVERAHEGCCPLEWYLKGDAAETIPLLHYVSLCIVRVESGHWGHVELDNCVLNCAQDVGMEDLWPLHKAQRRATRELERLGLAIDQL
;
A
#
# COMPACT_ATOMS: atom_id res chain seq x y z
N MET A 1 -27.85 -18.73 -20.75
CA MET A 1 -27.40 -18.70 -22.16
C MET A 1 -27.37 -17.24 -22.58
N ALA A 2 -26.19 -16.62 -22.56
CA ALA A 2 -26.00 -15.20 -22.85
C ALA A 2 -25.32 -15.05 -24.23
N SER A 3 -25.89 -14.16 -25.04
CA SER A 3 -25.50 -13.91 -26.43
C SER A 3 -24.19 -13.09 -26.49
N PRO A 4 -23.25 -13.39 -27.40
CA PRO A 4 -22.01 -12.64 -27.51
C PRO A 4 -22.23 -11.29 -28.19
N PHE A 5 -21.80 -10.23 -27.50
CA PHE A 5 -21.77 -8.86 -27.98
C PHE A 5 -20.71 -8.76 -29.09
N THR A 6 -21.13 -8.50 -30.32
CA THR A 6 -20.24 -8.34 -31.48
C THR A 6 -20.06 -6.85 -31.75
N LEU A 7 -18.84 -6.32 -31.63
CA LEU A 7 -18.53 -4.94 -31.98
C LEU A 7 -18.47 -4.77 -33.51
N PRO A 8 -18.92 -3.63 -34.05
CA PRO A 8 -18.84 -3.37 -35.49
C PRO A 8 -17.40 -3.16 -35.94
N PHE A 9 -17.01 -3.88 -36.98
CA PHE A 9 -15.77 -3.71 -37.71
C PHE A 9 -15.83 -2.39 -38.52
N ILE A 10 -14.93 -1.46 -38.21
CA ILE A 10 -14.74 -0.22 -38.97
C ILE A 10 -13.60 -0.49 -39.97
N PRO A 11 -13.86 -0.48 -41.29
CA PRO A 11 -12.79 -0.64 -42.28
C PRO A 11 -11.87 0.60 -42.29
N PRO A 12 -10.58 0.43 -42.61
CA PRO A 12 -9.64 1.53 -42.69
C PRO A 12 -9.98 2.47 -43.86
N ASP A 13 -9.95 3.76 -43.57
CA ASP A 13 -10.19 4.85 -44.52
C ASP A 13 -8.99 4.95 -45.48
N GLU A 14 -9.16 4.44 -46.70
CA GLU A 14 -8.18 4.57 -47.79
C GLU A 14 -8.21 6.00 -48.32
N THR A 15 -7.38 6.88 -47.76
CA THR A 15 -7.10 8.18 -48.36
C THR A 15 -5.99 8.02 -49.41
N PRO A 16 -6.23 8.41 -50.69
CA PRO A 16 -5.23 8.31 -51.73
C PRO A 16 -4.14 9.37 -51.51
N ILE A 17 -2.90 8.91 -51.35
CA ILE A 17 -1.70 9.76 -51.36
C ILE A 17 -1.51 10.26 -52.79
N THR A 18 -1.91 11.51 -53.04
CA THR A 18 -1.56 12.24 -54.26
C THR A 18 -0.06 12.54 -54.26
N HIS A 19 0.68 11.84 -55.11
CA HIS A 19 2.05 12.19 -55.48
C HIS A 19 2.05 13.54 -56.21
N PRO A 20 2.84 14.54 -55.79
CA PRO A 20 3.05 15.72 -56.59
C PRO A 20 3.91 15.36 -57.81
N ASP A 21 3.37 15.62 -59.00
CA ASP A 21 4.07 15.57 -60.27
C ASP A 21 5.30 16.48 -60.22
N ILE A 22 6.48 15.85 -60.18
CA ILE A 22 7.76 16.52 -60.33
C ILE A 22 7.94 16.78 -61.82
N THR A 23 7.52 17.96 -62.26
CA THR A 23 7.84 18.49 -63.58
C THR A 23 9.35 18.66 -63.73
N LEU A 24 9.92 17.86 -64.64
CA LEU A 24 11.28 17.98 -65.19
C LEU A 24 11.43 19.32 -65.93
N ALA A 25 11.80 20.36 -65.18
CA ALA A 25 12.23 21.62 -65.76
C ALA A 25 13.76 21.62 -65.94
N SER A 26 14.18 21.55 -67.21
CA SER A 26 15.33 22.28 -67.75
C SER A 26 16.68 22.08 -67.03
N ILE A 27 17.41 21.04 -67.46
CA ILE A 27 18.87 20.97 -67.34
C ILE A 27 19.47 22.05 -68.26
N ARG A 28 19.74 23.23 -67.71
CA ARG A 28 20.69 24.19 -68.29
C ARG A 28 22.07 23.88 -67.70
N THR A 29 22.93 23.33 -68.55
CA THR A 29 24.37 23.20 -68.34
C THR A 29 25.00 24.59 -68.22
N GLY A 30 25.05 25.12 -67.00
CA GLY A 30 25.85 26.27 -66.62
C GLY A 30 27.17 25.81 -66.01
N THR A 31 28.23 25.83 -66.80
CA THR A 31 29.63 25.64 -66.38
C THR A 31 30.13 26.85 -65.59
N ALA A 32 29.56 27.07 -64.39
CA ALA A 32 29.99 28.11 -63.45
C ALA A 32 29.77 27.71 -61.98
N THR A 33 29.76 26.41 -61.65
CA THR A 33 29.47 25.88 -60.31
C THR A 33 30.68 25.27 -59.58
N SER A 34 31.88 25.40 -60.13
CA SER A 34 33.10 24.89 -59.47
C SER A 34 33.51 25.72 -58.24
N THR A 35 33.33 27.05 -58.27
CA THR A 35 33.77 27.97 -57.20
C THR A 35 32.79 28.12 -56.04
N ALA A 36 31.48 28.04 -56.30
CA ALA A 36 30.44 28.15 -55.26
C ALA A 36 30.31 26.88 -54.40
N ALA A 37 30.42 25.71 -55.02
CA ALA A 37 30.42 24.42 -54.32
C ALA A 37 31.67 24.25 -53.45
N THR A 38 32.84 24.69 -53.94
CA THR A 38 34.08 24.69 -53.16
C THR A 38 34.04 25.67 -51.99
N THR A 39 33.42 26.85 -52.13
CA THR A 39 33.24 27.78 -50.99
C THR A 39 32.24 27.24 -49.95
N ALA A 40 31.16 26.59 -50.36
CA ALA A 40 30.22 25.94 -49.43
C ALA A 40 30.89 24.78 -48.66
N PHE A 41 31.67 23.96 -49.35
CA PHE A 41 32.44 22.86 -48.75
C PHE A 41 33.53 23.37 -47.80
N ALA A 42 34.27 24.42 -48.17
CA ALA A 42 35.26 25.05 -47.30
C ALA A 42 34.62 25.63 -46.03
N ARG A 43 33.44 26.26 -46.12
CA ARG A 43 32.69 26.73 -44.95
C ARG A 43 32.18 25.59 -44.07
N ALA A 44 31.80 24.45 -44.66
CA ALA A 44 31.39 23.26 -43.91
C ALA A 44 32.56 22.64 -43.14
N ILE A 45 33.73 22.52 -43.78
CA ILE A 45 34.97 22.08 -43.14
C ILE A 45 35.38 23.04 -42.02
N ASP A 46 35.35 24.35 -42.25
CA ASP A 46 35.70 25.35 -41.25
C ASP A 46 34.71 25.39 -40.07
N ARG A 47 33.44 24.99 -40.28
CA ARG A 47 32.46 24.74 -39.19
C ARG A 47 32.78 23.45 -38.43
N LEU A 48 33.14 22.37 -39.13
CA LEU A 48 33.56 21.11 -38.51
C LEU A 48 34.84 21.29 -37.68
N HIS A 49 35.80 22.06 -38.19
CA HIS A 49 37.07 22.31 -37.50
C HIS A 49 36.87 23.18 -36.24
N ARG A 50 35.97 24.18 -36.32
CA ARG A 50 35.52 24.95 -35.14
C ARG A 50 34.74 24.11 -34.15
N PHE A 51 33.92 23.17 -34.61
CA PHE A 51 33.21 22.26 -33.71
C PHE A 51 34.19 21.30 -33.02
N HIS A 52 35.16 20.76 -33.76
CA HIS A 52 36.17 19.85 -33.23
C HIS A 52 37.08 20.49 -32.19
N SER A 53 37.39 21.80 -32.33
CA SER A 53 38.17 22.52 -31.31
C SER A 53 37.40 22.78 -30.00
N TRP A 54 36.07 22.68 -29.99
CA TRP A 54 35.24 22.85 -28.78
C TRP A 54 35.04 21.55 -28.00
N ILE A 55 35.18 20.40 -28.64
CA ILE A 55 35.07 19.06 -28.01
C ILE A 55 35.95 18.91 -26.76
N PRO A 56 37.26 19.27 -26.77
CA PRO A 56 38.09 19.12 -25.57
C PRO A 56 37.61 20.02 -24.43
N HIS A 57 37.17 21.25 -24.73
CA HIS A 57 36.64 22.14 -23.70
C HIS A 57 35.34 21.63 -23.07
N LEU A 58 34.41 21.11 -23.89
CA LEU A 58 33.18 20.47 -23.41
C LEU A 58 33.48 19.21 -22.57
N ALA A 59 34.43 18.38 -23.01
CA ALA A 59 34.86 17.21 -22.26
C ALA A 59 35.46 17.61 -20.91
N THR A 60 36.33 18.61 -20.87
CA THR A 60 36.92 19.12 -19.62
C THR A 60 35.84 19.67 -18.69
N ILE A 61 34.92 20.51 -19.18
CA ILE A 61 33.80 21.04 -18.39
C ILE A 61 32.95 19.89 -17.81
N LEU A 62 32.61 18.89 -18.61
CA LEU A 62 31.84 17.73 -18.17
C LEU A 62 32.59 16.94 -17.10
N HIS A 63 33.89 16.69 -17.27
CA HIS A 63 34.71 16.00 -16.27
C HIS A 63 34.80 16.82 -14.98
N THR A 64 35.05 18.13 -15.05
CA THR A 64 35.11 18.99 -13.87
C THR A 64 33.77 19.01 -13.13
N LEU A 65 32.66 19.10 -13.84
CA LEU A 65 31.31 19.01 -13.26
C LEU A 65 31.08 17.65 -12.60
N LEU A 66 31.51 16.54 -13.23
CA LEU A 66 31.38 15.19 -12.65
C LEU A 66 32.23 15.04 -11.38
N TYR A 67 33.48 15.52 -11.40
CA TYR A 67 34.38 15.51 -10.25
C TYR A 67 33.86 16.37 -9.09
N LEU A 68 33.17 17.48 -9.37
CA LEU A 68 32.52 18.31 -8.35
C LEU A 68 31.17 17.73 -7.88
N ALA A 69 30.43 17.06 -8.75
CA ALA A 69 29.15 16.44 -8.41
C ALA A 69 29.32 15.22 -7.48
N MET A 70 30.38 14.43 -7.65
CA MET A 70 30.65 13.26 -6.81
C MET A 70 30.74 13.57 -5.29
N PRO A 71 31.54 14.53 -4.82
CA PRO A 71 31.59 14.87 -3.39
C PRO A 71 30.27 15.48 -2.90
N ILE A 72 29.57 16.29 -3.71
CA ILE A 72 28.25 16.82 -3.35
C ILE A 72 27.24 15.69 -3.18
N PHE A 73 27.20 14.75 -4.12
CA PHE A 73 26.32 13.59 -4.05
C PHE A 73 26.66 12.68 -2.86
N TYR A 74 27.95 12.45 -2.61
CA TYR A 74 28.41 11.73 -1.43
C TYR A 74 27.91 12.39 -0.14
N LEU A 75 28.09 13.72 0.01
CA LEU A 75 27.62 14.46 1.18
C LEU A 75 26.10 14.42 1.33
N LEU A 76 25.34 14.56 0.25
CA LEU A 76 23.87 14.48 0.29
C LEU A 76 23.39 13.09 0.69
N THR A 77 24.01 12.03 0.16
CA THR A 77 23.66 10.66 0.55
C THR A 77 24.06 10.34 1.98
N GLN A 78 25.21 10.86 2.45
CA GLN A 78 25.64 10.70 3.84
C GLN A 78 24.72 11.42 4.81
N ARG A 79 24.33 12.67 4.50
CA ARG A 79 23.37 13.44 5.30
C ARG A 79 22.03 12.72 5.38
N ARG A 80 21.49 12.28 4.24
CA ARG A 80 20.24 11.51 4.22
C ARG A 80 20.31 10.22 5.06
N ARG A 81 21.45 9.51 5.02
CA ARG A 81 21.65 8.31 5.86
C ARG A 81 21.72 8.66 7.34
N HIS A 82 22.36 9.77 7.68
CA HIS A 82 22.41 10.26 9.05
C HIS A 82 21.02 10.66 9.55
N ASP A 83 20.27 11.43 8.76
CA ASP A 83 18.90 11.84 9.09
C ASP A 83 17.99 10.61 9.31
N ILE A 84 18.06 9.60 8.42
CA ILE A 84 17.31 8.34 8.60
C ILE A 84 17.75 7.61 9.88
N ALA A 85 19.04 7.55 10.18
CA ALA A 85 19.55 6.87 11.36
C ALA A 85 19.15 7.60 12.66
N THR A 86 19.12 8.94 12.65
CA THR A 86 18.63 9.72 13.79
C THR A 86 17.14 9.54 13.98
N ASP A 87 16.35 9.57 12.89
CA ASP A 87 14.91 9.35 12.94
C ASP A 87 14.58 7.94 13.49
N GLU A 88 15.31 6.91 13.04
CA GLU A 88 15.16 5.54 13.56
C GLU A 88 15.55 5.41 15.03
N ALA A 89 16.59 6.13 15.48
CA ALA A 89 17.01 6.10 16.88
C ALA A 89 15.96 6.77 17.77
N THR A 90 15.47 7.95 17.38
CA THR A 90 14.38 8.64 18.09
C THR A 90 13.11 7.82 18.11
N GLU A 91 12.70 7.20 16.98
CA GLU A 91 11.52 6.32 16.95
C GLU A 91 11.67 5.14 17.94
N ARG A 92 12.87 4.54 18.05
CA ARG A 92 13.12 3.45 19.01
C ARG A 92 13.06 3.91 20.45
N GLU A 93 13.64 5.05 20.78
CA GLU A 93 13.58 5.63 22.13
C GLU A 93 12.13 5.92 22.52
N THR A 94 11.39 6.62 21.66
CA THR A 94 9.96 6.88 21.88
C THR A 94 9.16 5.57 21.99
N GLN A 95 9.43 4.58 21.15
CA GLN A 95 8.72 3.29 21.23
C GLN A 95 9.02 2.55 22.54
N GLN A 96 10.24 2.63 23.07
CA GLN A 96 10.61 2.04 24.36
C GLN A 96 9.91 2.73 25.53
N GLU A 97 9.82 4.06 25.52
CA GLU A 97 9.09 4.83 26.54
C GLU A 97 7.60 4.43 26.57
N TRP A 98 6.99 4.35 25.39
CA TRP A 98 5.58 4.03 25.23
C TRP A 98 5.25 2.55 25.42
N ALA A 99 6.23 1.65 25.34
CA ALA A 99 6.00 0.22 25.50
C ALA A 99 5.28 -0.10 26.81
N SER A 100 5.62 0.58 27.90
CA SER A 100 5.03 0.39 29.22
C SER A 100 3.51 0.58 29.26
N ALA A 101 2.96 1.50 28.46
CA ALA A 101 1.51 1.73 28.37
C ALA A 101 0.78 0.53 27.75
N TRP A 102 1.38 -0.08 26.72
CA TRP A 102 0.81 -1.25 26.02
C TRP A 102 0.93 -2.56 26.82
N HIS A 103 1.71 -2.56 27.89
CA HIS A 103 1.80 -3.65 28.89
C HIS A 103 0.69 -3.60 29.96
N THR A 104 -0.36 -2.82 29.72
CA THR A 104 -1.50 -2.75 30.63
C THR A 104 -2.14 -4.13 30.86
N LYS A 105 -2.71 -4.34 32.04
CA LYS A 105 -3.49 -5.53 32.41
C LYS A 105 -5.00 -5.28 32.39
N ASP A 106 -5.42 -4.06 32.07
CA ASP A 106 -6.82 -3.63 32.04
C ASP A 106 -7.29 -3.56 30.58
N TRP A 107 -8.26 -4.40 30.23
CA TRP A 107 -8.86 -4.41 28.89
C TRP A 107 -9.42 -3.05 28.49
N THR A 108 -10.04 -2.34 29.44
CA THR A 108 -10.58 -0.99 29.21
C THR A 108 -9.49 -0.03 28.74
N THR A 109 -8.31 -0.11 29.36
CA THR A 109 -7.13 0.67 28.99
C THR A 109 -6.62 0.27 27.62
N LEU A 110 -6.52 -1.04 27.32
CA LEU A 110 -6.07 -1.51 26.01
C LEU A 110 -6.98 -1.01 24.88
N TYR A 111 -8.30 -1.17 25.00
CA TYR A 111 -9.25 -0.67 24.00
C TYR A 111 -9.19 0.86 23.86
N GLY A 112 -8.95 1.58 24.97
CA GLY A 112 -8.71 3.02 24.93
C GLY A 112 -7.44 3.40 24.16
N LEU A 113 -6.34 2.69 24.39
CA LEU A 113 -5.07 2.88 23.67
C LEU A 113 -5.22 2.56 22.18
N LEU A 114 -5.94 1.49 21.84
CA LEU A 114 -6.25 1.14 20.45
C LEU A 114 -7.05 2.26 19.77
N ALA A 115 -8.09 2.76 20.43
CA ALA A 115 -8.89 3.85 19.90
C ALA A 115 -8.07 5.13 19.69
N LEU A 116 -7.25 5.53 20.67
CA LEU A 116 -6.35 6.68 20.54
C LEU A 116 -5.35 6.49 19.40
N ALA A 117 -4.74 5.31 19.27
CA ALA A 117 -3.78 4.99 18.21
C ALA A 117 -4.40 5.06 16.81
N GLN A 118 -5.65 4.61 16.66
CA GLN A 118 -6.35 4.66 15.39
C GLN A 118 -6.85 6.08 15.05
N GLU A 119 -7.14 6.91 16.05
CA GLU A 119 -7.59 8.29 15.85
C GLU A 119 -6.44 9.28 15.64
N ASN A 120 -5.29 9.02 16.27
CA ASN A 120 -4.15 9.94 16.31
C ASN A 120 -2.93 9.32 15.62
N GLU A 121 -2.64 9.78 14.40
CA GLU A 121 -1.50 9.32 13.59
C GLU A 121 -0.12 9.41 14.30
N PRO A 122 0.22 10.47 15.06
CA PRO A 122 1.54 10.57 15.66
C PRO A 122 1.73 9.67 16.90
N MET A 123 0.68 8.98 17.37
CA MET A 123 0.80 8.16 18.58
C MET A 123 1.79 7.00 18.36
N PRO A 124 2.79 6.82 19.23
CA PRO A 124 3.67 5.66 19.19
C PRO A 124 2.89 4.39 19.53
N THR A 125 2.98 3.38 18.67
CA THR A 125 2.22 2.13 18.83
C THR A 125 3.09 0.90 18.52
N PRO A 126 2.73 -0.27 19.09
CA PRO A 126 3.32 -1.55 18.74
C PRO A 126 2.80 -2.06 17.39
N TRP A 127 1.85 -1.41 16.73
CA TRP A 127 1.31 -1.87 15.45
C TRP A 127 2.24 -1.50 14.30
N ALA A 128 2.39 -2.41 13.34
CA ALA A 128 3.19 -2.12 12.16
C ALA A 128 2.53 -0.99 11.35
N PRO A 129 3.28 0.04 10.88
CA PRO A 129 2.69 1.25 10.31
C PRO A 129 1.75 1.00 9.13
N ARG A 130 2.03 -0.02 8.30
CA ARG A 130 1.17 -0.36 7.16
C ARG A 130 -0.25 -0.77 7.56
N TYR A 131 -0.41 -1.40 8.72
CA TYR A 131 -1.70 -1.89 9.20
C TYR A 131 -2.47 -0.79 9.91
N LEU A 132 -1.78 -0.06 10.78
CA LEU A 132 -2.36 1.08 11.48
C LEU A 132 -2.87 2.14 10.51
N ARG A 133 -2.10 2.46 9.46
CA ARG A 133 -2.53 3.40 8.40
C ARG A 133 -3.82 2.98 7.71
N SER A 134 -4.05 1.68 7.52
CA SER A 134 -5.31 1.21 6.91
C SER A 134 -6.53 1.55 7.79
N MET A 135 -6.39 1.45 9.12
CA MET A 135 -7.43 1.82 10.08
C MET A 135 -7.62 3.34 10.14
N GLN A 136 -6.52 4.08 10.23
CA GLN A 136 -6.52 5.55 10.28
C GLN A 136 -7.19 6.14 9.03
N GLN A 137 -6.83 5.66 7.83
CA GLN A 137 -7.46 6.08 6.58
C GLN A 137 -8.96 5.79 6.58
N ARG A 138 -9.38 4.65 7.13
CA ARG A 138 -10.79 4.27 7.23
C ARG A 138 -11.56 5.16 8.21
N LEU A 139 -10.98 5.52 9.35
CA LEU A 139 -11.58 6.42 10.34
C LEU A 139 -11.67 7.88 9.85
N GLN A 140 -10.73 8.31 9.01
CA GLN A 140 -10.78 9.62 8.37
C GLN A 140 -11.92 9.73 7.34
N ALA A 141 -12.44 8.61 6.82
CA ALA A 141 -13.59 8.60 5.92
C ALA A 141 -14.91 8.83 6.70
N PRO A 142 -15.61 9.98 6.51
CA PRO A 142 -16.71 10.39 7.40
C PRO A 142 -17.87 9.38 7.48
N ARG A 143 -18.15 8.65 6.40
CA ARG A 143 -19.25 7.67 6.34
C ARG A 143 -18.93 6.33 6.99
N ARG A 144 -17.66 6.05 7.29
CA ARG A 144 -17.16 4.71 7.67
C ARG A 144 -16.57 4.66 9.08
N ARG A 145 -16.32 5.83 9.68
CA ARG A 145 -15.74 5.95 11.02
C ARG A 145 -16.55 5.24 12.11
N TRP A 146 -17.87 5.22 12.00
CA TRP A 146 -18.76 4.69 13.04
C TRP A 146 -18.62 3.17 13.20
N ALA A 147 -18.51 2.43 12.10
CA ALA A 147 -18.47 0.98 12.15
C ALA A 147 -17.23 0.44 12.87
N LEU A 148 -16.04 1.00 12.57
CA LEU A 148 -14.81 0.62 13.27
C LEU A 148 -14.85 0.92 14.77
N ARG A 149 -15.47 2.04 15.13
CA ARG A 149 -15.65 2.43 16.53
C ARG A 149 -16.57 1.47 17.27
N GLU A 150 -17.74 1.18 16.71
CA GLU A 150 -18.67 0.21 17.31
C GLU A 150 -18.08 -1.20 17.39
N LEU A 151 -17.30 -1.62 16.40
CA LEU A 151 -16.57 -2.89 16.45
C LEU A 151 -15.63 -2.94 17.67
N LEU A 152 -14.85 -1.88 17.92
CA LEU A 152 -14.01 -1.80 19.11
C LEU A 152 -14.84 -1.84 20.41
N GLU A 153 -15.98 -1.14 20.47
CA GLU A 153 -16.88 -1.17 21.64
C GLU A 153 -17.40 -2.58 21.93
N LYS A 154 -17.65 -3.37 20.89
CA LYS A 154 -18.09 -4.77 20.97
C LYS A 154 -16.96 -5.76 21.24
N GLY A 155 -15.73 -5.28 21.43
CA GLY A 155 -14.57 -6.15 21.70
C GLY A 155 -13.98 -6.82 20.45
N ILE A 156 -14.26 -6.29 19.26
CA ILE A 156 -13.67 -6.73 18.00
C ILE A 156 -12.55 -5.75 17.65
N ILE A 157 -11.32 -6.25 17.52
CA ILE A 157 -10.12 -5.45 17.27
C ILE A 157 -9.80 -5.48 15.77
N PRO A 158 -10.04 -4.38 15.02
CA PRO A 158 -9.66 -4.29 13.63
C PRO A 158 -8.13 -4.37 13.49
N LEU A 159 -7.63 -5.28 12.63
CA LEU A 159 -6.19 -5.48 12.40
C LEU A 159 -5.77 -4.89 11.05
N TYR A 160 -6.54 -5.15 10.00
CA TYR A 160 -6.28 -4.65 8.66
C TYR A 160 -7.54 -4.60 7.81
N ILE A 161 -7.73 -3.53 7.04
CA ILE A 161 -8.84 -3.41 6.08
C ILE A 161 -8.30 -2.97 4.73
N GLN A 162 -8.72 -3.67 3.70
CA GLN A 162 -8.51 -3.27 2.32
C GLN A 162 -9.87 -3.18 1.64
N ASP A 163 -10.15 -2.01 1.08
CA ASP A 163 -11.26 -1.85 0.16
C ASP A 163 -10.98 -2.58 -1.15
N GLY A 164 -12.01 -3.25 -1.66
CA GLY A 164 -12.01 -3.72 -3.04
C GLY A 164 -12.21 -2.56 -4.01
N GLY A 165 -11.85 -2.77 -5.27
CA GLY A 165 -12.01 -1.78 -6.32
C GLY A 165 -10.78 -1.64 -7.21
N VAL A 166 -10.79 -0.57 -8.00
CA VAL A 166 -9.69 -0.20 -8.89
C VAL A 166 -9.00 1.04 -8.33
N CYS A 167 -7.68 0.98 -8.18
CA CYS A 167 -6.86 2.09 -7.74
C CYS A 167 -5.71 2.30 -8.73
N THR A 168 -5.49 3.54 -9.16
CA THR A 168 -4.33 3.93 -9.95
C THR A 168 -3.41 4.75 -9.07
N ARG A 169 -2.13 4.38 -9.00
CA ARG A 169 -1.11 5.11 -8.24
C ARG A 169 0.20 5.19 -8.99
N GLN A 170 0.93 6.28 -8.78
CA GLN A 170 2.31 6.39 -9.22
C GLN A 170 3.23 5.65 -8.24
N THR A 171 3.86 4.56 -8.68
CA THR A 171 4.76 3.73 -7.87
C THR A 171 6.23 4.17 -7.97
N ALA A 172 6.58 4.92 -9.01
CA ALA A 172 7.88 5.53 -9.15
C ALA A 172 7.72 6.95 -9.72
N SER A 173 8.43 7.91 -9.12
CA SER A 173 8.54 9.27 -9.63
C SER A 173 9.67 9.39 -10.64
N TRP A 174 9.61 10.47 -11.44
CA TRP A 174 10.73 10.86 -12.27
C TRP A 174 11.93 11.21 -11.37
N GLY A 175 13.12 10.76 -11.74
CA GLY A 175 14.33 11.08 -10.97
C GLY A 175 15.61 10.72 -11.70
N VAL A 176 16.74 11.21 -11.21
CA VAL A 176 18.07 10.92 -11.75
C VAL A 176 18.73 9.86 -10.85
N ARG A 177 19.32 8.82 -11.44
CA ARG A 177 20.07 7.78 -10.73
C ARG A 177 21.58 7.92 -11.02
N PRO A 178 22.44 7.58 -10.05
CA PRO A 178 23.89 7.60 -10.25
C PRO A 178 24.37 6.48 -11.20
N THR A 179 23.55 5.47 -11.45
CA THR A 179 23.87 4.32 -12.31
C THR A 179 22.92 4.25 -13.51
N PHE A 180 23.43 3.75 -14.64
CA PHE A 180 22.65 3.60 -15.87
C PHE A 180 21.47 2.61 -15.68
N PRO A 181 20.25 2.92 -16.15
CA PRO A 181 19.86 4.16 -16.84
C PRO A 181 19.80 5.34 -15.87
N PHE A 182 20.49 6.44 -16.24
CA PHE A 182 20.67 7.63 -15.40
C PHE A 182 19.36 8.37 -15.09
N VAL A 183 18.27 8.02 -15.77
CA VAL A 183 16.94 8.58 -15.56
C VAL A 183 15.98 7.45 -15.16
N THR A 184 15.27 7.66 -14.07
CA THR A 184 14.10 6.88 -13.67
C THR A 184 12.89 7.51 -14.33
N LEU A 185 12.25 6.78 -15.21
CA LEU A 185 10.95 7.19 -15.75
C LEU A 185 9.87 6.96 -14.69
N PRO A 186 8.81 7.79 -14.66
CA PRO A 186 7.68 7.54 -13.78
C PRO A 186 7.07 6.18 -14.12
N ARG A 187 6.53 5.50 -13.11
CA ARG A 187 5.82 4.24 -13.29
C ARG A 187 4.47 4.36 -12.60
N TYR A 188 3.42 4.18 -13.37
CA TYR A 188 2.05 4.12 -12.90
C TYR A 188 1.62 2.66 -12.80
N ARG A 189 0.82 2.35 -11.79
CA ARG A 189 0.24 1.03 -11.57
C ARG A 189 -1.26 1.19 -11.35
N GLN A 190 -2.07 0.52 -12.15
CA GLN A 190 -3.49 0.32 -11.88
C GLN A 190 -3.67 -1.06 -11.28
N THR A 191 -4.27 -1.14 -10.10
CA THR A 191 -4.55 -2.40 -9.40
C THR A 191 -6.05 -2.57 -9.20
N LYS A 192 -6.56 -3.76 -9.50
CA LYS A 192 -7.87 -4.25 -9.12
C LYS A 192 -7.67 -5.17 -7.92
N SER A 193 -8.26 -4.83 -6.78
CA SER A 193 -8.07 -5.56 -5.52
C SER A 193 -9.41 -6.08 -5.00
N ARG A 194 -9.41 -7.24 -4.35
CA ARG A 194 -10.57 -7.72 -3.59
C ARG A 194 -10.61 -7.03 -2.24
N ALA A 195 -11.81 -6.81 -1.74
CA ALA A 195 -11.99 -6.35 -0.37
C ALA A 195 -11.63 -7.47 0.58
N TYR A 196 -10.87 -7.18 1.64
CA TYR A 196 -10.75 -8.09 2.77
C TYR A 196 -10.57 -7.33 4.08
N PHE A 197 -11.00 -7.97 5.17
CA PHE A 197 -10.97 -7.42 6.51
C PHE A 197 -10.48 -8.47 7.49
N ASP A 198 -9.37 -8.16 8.15
CA ASP A 198 -8.76 -8.95 9.21
C ASP A 198 -9.05 -8.30 10.56
N PHE A 199 -9.53 -9.08 11.52
CA PHE A 199 -9.80 -8.63 12.88
C PHE A 199 -9.55 -9.73 13.91
N ALA A 200 -9.29 -9.31 15.14
CA ALA A 200 -9.09 -10.17 16.30
C ALA A 200 -10.31 -10.10 17.23
N VAL A 201 -10.68 -11.22 17.81
CA VAL A 201 -11.72 -11.31 18.86
C VAL A 201 -11.12 -12.07 20.05
N PRO A 202 -10.82 -11.36 21.15
CA PRO A 202 -10.41 -11.99 22.41
C PRO A 202 -11.53 -12.83 23.03
N HIS A 203 -11.17 -13.68 24.00
CA HIS A 203 -12.07 -14.55 24.76
C HIS A 203 -12.93 -15.47 23.88
N TYR A 204 -12.30 -16.14 22.91
CA TYR A 204 -13.01 -17.04 21.98
C TYR A 204 -13.78 -18.19 22.67
N GLU A 205 -13.47 -18.51 23.93
CA GLU A 205 -14.22 -19.45 24.75
C GLU A 205 -15.65 -18.99 25.09
N GLU A 206 -15.92 -17.68 25.05
CA GLU A 206 -17.23 -17.12 25.35
C GLU A 206 -18.27 -17.53 24.29
N GLU A 207 -19.46 -17.90 24.76
CA GLU A 207 -20.52 -18.42 23.88
C GLU A 207 -20.94 -17.41 22.81
N LEU A 208 -21.10 -16.13 23.17
CA LEU A 208 -21.46 -15.07 22.22
C LEU A 208 -20.40 -14.89 21.13
N VAL A 209 -19.12 -14.90 21.50
CA VAL A 209 -18.00 -14.79 20.54
C VAL A 209 -18.00 -15.98 19.58
N ARG A 210 -18.24 -17.20 20.09
CA ARG A 210 -18.36 -18.39 19.24
C ARG A 210 -19.54 -18.29 18.30
N GLN A 211 -20.71 -17.86 18.78
CA GLN A 211 -21.90 -17.66 17.96
C GLN A 211 -21.67 -16.63 16.86
N PHE A 212 -20.99 -15.52 17.17
CA PHE A 212 -20.59 -14.51 16.20
C PHE A 212 -19.68 -15.07 15.10
N VAL A 213 -18.60 -15.77 15.46
CA VAL A 213 -17.69 -16.38 14.48
C VAL A 213 -18.42 -17.44 13.65
N MET A 214 -19.32 -18.21 14.26
CA MET A 214 -20.14 -19.21 13.56
C MET A 214 -21.16 -18.56 12.62
N LEU A 215 -21.77 -17.43 12.98
CA LEU A 215 -22.69 -16.68 12.13
C LEU A 215 -21.96 -16.15 10.89
N LEU A 216 -20.79 -15.54 11.06
CA LEU A 216 -19.93 -15.14 9.94
C LEU A 216 -19.62 -16.31 9.01
N CYS A 217 -19.30 -17.47 9.59
CA CYS A 217 -19.01 -18.67 8.83
C CYS A 217 -20.21 -19.19 8.02
N ARG A 218 -21.46 -18.96 8.43
CA ARG A 218 -22.65 -19.35 7.62
C ARG A 218 -22.68 -18.67 6.25
N ASN A 219 -22.03 -17.52 6.14
CA ASN A 219 -21.75 -16.85 4.90
C ASN A 219 -22.98 -16.55 4.02
N GLU A 220 -24.00 -15.96 4.62
CA GLU A 220 -25.22 -15.58 3.89
C GLU A 220 -24.93 -14.52 2.80
N ALA A 221 -23.84 -13.75 2.96
CA ALA A 221 -23.41 -12.69 2.03
C ALA A 221 -22.48 -13.16 0.88
N GLY A 222 -22.06 -14.44 0.85
CA GLY A 222 -21.18 -14.97 -0.22
C GLY A 222 -19.71 -14.53 -0.15
N HIS A 223 -19.23 -14.12 1.03
CA HIS A 223 -17.84 -13.81 1.33
C HIS A 223 -17.01 -15.05 1.71
N GLY A 224 -15.73 -15.06 1.41
CA GLY A 224 -14.80 -16.02 1.98
C GLY A 224 -14.53 -15.69 3.44
N VAL A 225 -14.64 -16.67 4.35
CA VAL A 225 -14.37 -16.49 5.78
C VAL A 225 -13.35 -17.53 6.23
N GLU A 226 -12.28 -17.09 6.89
CA GLU A 226 -11.34 -17.97 7.58
C GLU A 226 -11.10 -17.47 8.99
N TYR A 227 -10.81 -18.38 9.90
CA TYR A 227 -10.42 -18.01 11.24
C TYR A 227 -9.33 -18.95 11.79
N CYS A 228 -8.45 -18.38 12.61
CA CYS A 228 -7.41 -19.08 13.34
C CYS A 228 -7.60 -18.84 14.83
N ARG A 229 -7.67 -19.93 15.60
CA ARG A 229 -7.76 -19.88 17.06
C ARG A 229 -6.36 -20.02 17.68
N PHE A 230 -6.06 -19.12 18.60
CA PHE A 230 -4.86 -19.10 19.43
C PHE A 230 -5.32 -19.31 20.87
N ASP A 231 -4.92 -20.44 21.47
CA ASP A 231 -5.23 -20.72 22.87
C ASP A 231 -4.03 -20.36 23.77
N PRO A 232 -4.28 -19.79 24.97
CA PRO A 232 -3.23 -19.47 25.90
C PRO A 232 -2.60 -20.77 26.41
N GLY A 233 -1.28 -20.90 26.29
CA GLY A 233 -0.58 -22.08 26.78
C GLY A 233 0.95 -21.93 26.74
N PRO A 234 1.68 -22.58 27.68
CA PRO A 234 3.12 -22.41 27.88
C PRO A 234 4.01 -22.94 26.75
N LYS A 235 3.41 -23.61 25.76
CA LYS A 235 4.06 -24.01 24.51
C LYS A 235 3.10 -23.56 23.43
N LEU A 236 3.52 -22.64 22.56
CA LEU A 236 2.82 -22.24 21.34
C LEU A 236 2.22 -23.47 20.67
N ARG A 237 0.97 -23.81 21.01
CA ARG A 237 0.24 -24.83 20.29
C ARG A 237 0.03 -24.22 18.91
N ARG A 238 0.36 -24.98 17.87
CA ARG A 238 0.06 -24.56 16.50
C ARG A 238 -1.40 -24.08 16.48
N PRO A 239 -1.67 -22.89 15.91
CA PRO A 239 -3.02 -22.35 15.90
C PRO A 239 -3.97 -23.40 15.35
N GLY A 240 -5.06 -23.64 16.09
CA GLY A 240 -6.11 -24.52 15.63
C GLY A 240 -6.76 -23.88 14.42
N LYS A 241 -6.55 -24.44 13.23
CA LYS A 241 -7.28 -24.03 12.04
C LYS A 241 -8.65 -24.71 12.08
N GLY A 242 -9.70 -23.94 12.33
CA GLY A 242 -11.05 -24.37 11.99
C GLY A 242 -11.13 -24.56 10.48
N LYS A 243 -11.88 -25.56 10.01
CA LYS A 243 -12.30 -25.59 8.60
C LYS A 243 -13.58 -24.75 8.51
N PRO A 244 -13.50 -23.48 8.06
CA PRO A 244 -14.72 -22.73 7.79
C PRO A 244 -15.49 -23.44 6.67
N PRO A 245 -16.83 -23.43 6.69
CA PRO A 245 -17.64 -23.96 5.62
C PRO A 245 -17.49 -23.14 4.32
N CYS A 246 -17.04 -21.88 4.42
CA CYS A 246 -16.76 -21.01 3.27
C CYS A 246 -15.32 -20.49 3.33
N ALA A 247 -14.35 -21.33 2.96
CA ALA A 247 -12.95 -20.91 2.92
C ALA A 247 -12.73 -19.74 1.94
N PRO A 248 -11.78 -18.83 2.22
CA PRO A 248 -11.44 -17.74 1.33
C PRO A 248 -10.87 -18.25 0.01
N TYR A 249 -10.87 -17.36 -0.98
CA TYR A 249 -10.52 -17.66 -2.35
C TYR A 249 -9.01 -17.90 -2.48
N LYS A 250 -8.61 -19.18 -2.42
CA LYS A 250 -7.20 -19.62 -2.38
C LYS A 250 -6.68 -20.08 -3.75
N GLY A 251 -5.37 -19.96 -3.92
CA GLY A 251 -4.62 -20.52 -5.05
C GLY A 251 -4.35 -19.54 -6.19
N PRO A 252 -3.58 -19.97 -7.22
CA PRO A 252 -3.11 -19.09 -8.29
C PRO A 252 -4.22 -18.53 -9.18
N GLY A 253 -5.38 -19.20 -9.25
CA GLY A 253 -6.56 -18.72 -9.97
C GLY A 253 -7.36 -17.63 -9.25
N PHE A 254 -7.01 -17.34 -7.99
CA PHE A 254 -7.75 -16.42 -7.13
C PHE A 254 -6.81 -15.40 -6.46
N PRO A 255 -6.13 -14.53 -7.23
CA PRO A 255 -5.25 -13.51 -6.67
C PRO A 255 -6.01 -12.51 -5.79
N LEU A 256 -5.31 -11.88 -4.84
CA LEU A 256 -5.88 -10.83 -4.00
C LEU A 256 -5.91 -9.48 -4.72
N SER A 257 -4.90 -9.23 -5.55
CA SER A 257 -4.88 -8.11 -6.47
C SER A 257 -4.19 -8.45 -7.80
N VAL A 258 -4.76 -7.91 -8.87
CA VAL A 258 -4.19 -7.94 -10.23
C VAL A 258 -4.02 -6.53 -10.74
N GLY A 259 -3.10 -6.31 -11.65
CA GLY A 259 -2.91 -4.96 -12.17
C GLY A 259 -1.91 -4.85 -13.29
N ALA A 260 -1.99 -3.72 -13.97
CA ALA A 260 -1.11 -3.35 -15.05
C ALA A 260 -0.14 -2.23 -14.60
N GLU A 261 1.01 -2.16 -15.27
CA GLU A 261 1.99 -1.10 -15.04
C GLU A 261 2.42 -0.48 -16.37
N ALA A 262 2.52 0.86 -16.39
CA ALA A 262 2.93 1.62 -17.57
C ALA A 262 3.77 2.84 -17.18
N VAL A 263 4.60 3.32 -18.10
CA VAL A 263 5.36 4.58 -17.93
C VAL A 263 4.46 5.80 -18.11
N VAL A 264 3.38 5.66 -18.88
CA VAL A 264 2.37 6.70 -19.11
C VAL A 264 1.05 6.17 -18.60
N GLU A 265 0.37 6.93 -17.73
CA GLU A 265 -0.87 6.50 -17.08
C GLU A 265 -1.97 6.13 -18.09
N SER A 266 -2.10 6.90 -19.19
CA SER A 266 -3.09 6.64 -20.24
C SER A 266 -2.88 5.32 -20.99
N LEU A 267 -1.70 4.69 -20.88
CA LEU A 267 -1.42 3.40 -21.49
C LEU A 267 -1.82 2.21 -20.61
N LEU A 268 -2.16 2.43 -19.34
CA LEU A 268 -2.55 1.36 -18.40
C LEU A 268 -3.67 0.45 -18.93
N PRO A 269 -4.74 0.94 -19.58
CA PRO A 269 -5.81 0.07 -20.09
C PRO A 269 -5.37 -0.91 -21.19
N PHE A 270 -4.24 -0.65 -21.85
CA PHE A 270 -3.71 -1.50 -22.93
C PHE A 270 -2.63 -2.47 -22.45
N CYS A 271 -2.16 -2.32 -21.21
CA CYS A 271 -1.15 -3.21 -20.64
C CYS A 271 -1.83 -4.45 -20.01
N PRO A 272 -1.24 -5.65 -20.16
CA PRO A 272 -1.83 -6.86 -19.60
C PRO A 272 -1.76 -6.84 -18.06
N ASP A 273 -2.87 -7.23 -17.43
CA ASP A 273 -2.93 -7.42 -15.99
C ASP A 273 -1.98 -8.57 -15.56
N LYS A 274 -1.25 -8.34 -14.49
CA LYS A 274 -0.39 -9.33 -13.81
C LYS A 274 -0.83 -9.47 -12.37
N VAL A 275 -0.55 -10.62 -11.77
CA VAL A 275 -0.76 -10.81 -10.33
C VAL A 275 0.18 -9.86 -9.57
N VAL A 276 -0.41 -8.92 -8.85
CA VAL A 276 0.33 -7.98 -7.98
C VAL A 276 0.47 -8.58 -6.60
N GLU A 277 -0.60 -9.18 -6.09
CA GLU A 277 -0.62 -9.85 -4.79
C GLU A 277 -1.36 -11.18 -4.89
N ARG A 278 -0.72 -12.23 -4.38
CA ARG A 278 -1.32 -13.56 -4.30
C ARG A 278 -2.26 -13.61 -3.12
N ALA A 279 -3.31 -14.44 -3.20
CA ALA A 279 -4.10 -14.76 -2.04
C ALA A 279 -3.21 -15.33 -0.93
N HIS A 280 -3.45 -14.89 0.29
CA HIS A 280 -2.76 -15.39 1.46
C HIS A 280 -3.20 -16.82 1.79
N GLU A 281 -2.24 -17.64 2.23
CA GLU A 281 -2.51 -19.00 2.70
C GLU A 281 -2.93 -18.99 4.18
N GLY A 282 -4.14 -18.53 4.44
CA GLY A 282 -4.73 -18.55 5.78
C GLY A 282 -4.69 -17.24 6.53
N CYS A 283 -5.25 -17.23 7.75
CA CYS A 283 -5.16 -16.08 8.63
C CYS A 283 -3.72 -15.90 9.10
N CYS A 284 -3.24 -14.66 9.03
CA CYS A 284 -1.96 -14.25 9.54
C CYS A 284 -2.00 -14.27 11.09
N PRO A 285 -0.96 -14.75 11.76
CA PRO A 285 -0.92 -14.73 13.21
C PRO A 285 -0.68 -13.29 13.71
N LEU A 286 -0.91 -13.03 15.00
CA LEU A 286 -0.94 -11.67 15.54
C LEU A 286 0.38 -10.91 15.32
N GLU A 287 1.50 -11.62 15.35
CA GLU A 287 2.86 -11.08 15.15
C GLU A 287 3.02 -10.39 13.80
N TRP A 288 2.21 -10.76 12.80
CA TRP A 288 2.27 -10.11 11.49
C TRP A 288 1.84 -8.65 11.55
N TYR A 289 0.97 -8.29 12.49
CA TYR A 289 0.39 -6.95 12.61
C TYR A 289 1.18 -6.05 13.57
N LEU A 290 2.14 -6.61 14.32
CA LEU A 290 2.90 -5.94 15.37
C LEU A 290 4.36 -5.66 14.94
N LYS A 291 4.98 -4.67 15.57
CA LYS A 291 6.41 -4.35 15.48
C LYS A 291 7.17 -5.24 16.48
N GLY A 292 7.90 -6.24 16.00
CA GLY A 292 8.68 -7.13 16.87
C GLY A 292 7.89 -8.35 17.36
N ASP A 293 8.21 -8.85 18.55
CA ASP A 293 7.51 -10.02 19.14
C ASP A 293 6.17 -9.62 19.77
N ALA A 294 5.09 -10.34 19.46
CA ALA A 294 3.74 -10.08 19.97
C ALA A 294 3.65 -10.21 21.50
N ALA A 295 4.35 -11.20 22.07
CA ALA A 295 4.29 -11.49 23.50
C ALA A 295 4.87 -10.35 24.34
N GLU A 296 5.89 -9.67 23.81
CA GLU A 296 6.58 -8.56 24.46
C GLU A 296 5.91 -7.21 24.21
N THR A 297 4.97 -7.12 23.27
CA THR A 297 4.41 -5.83 22.84
C THR A 297 2.99 -5.59 23.35
N ILE A 298 2.12 -6.60 23.33
CA ILE A 298 0.75 -6.50 23.86
C ILE A 298 0.39 -7.78 24.64
N PRO A 299 0.86 -7.93 25.91
CA PRO A 299 0.71 -9.15 26.69
C PRO A 299 -0.75 -9.63 26.84
N LEU A 300 -1.71 -8.71 26.97
CA LEU A 300 -3.13 -9.06 27.12
C LEU A 300 -3.67 -9.89 25.95
N LEU A 301 -3.25 -9.60 24.72
CA LEU A 301 -3.68 -10.34 23.53
C LEU A 301 -2.97 -11.69 23.39
N HIS A 302 -1.80 -11.84 24.02
CA HIS A 302 -1.01 -13.08 23.97
C HIS A 302 -1.47 -14.13 24.98
N TYR A 303 -1.93 -13.69 26.16
CA TYR A 303 -2.30 -14.58 27.26
C TYR A 303 -3.81 -14.91 27.36
N VAL A 304 -4.59 -14.56 26.34
CA VAL A 304 -6.03 -14.84 26.24
C VAL A 304 -6.31 -15.81 25.08
N SER A 305 -7.46 -16.51 25.08
CA SER A 305 -7.89 -17.17 23.85
C SER A 305 -8.25 -16.10 22.82
N LEU A 306 -7.59 -16.12 21.67
CA LEU A 306 -7.76 -15.14 20.62
C LEU A 306 -8.21 -15.84 19.35
N CYS A 307 -9.22 -15.29 18.68
CA CYS A 307 -9.61 -15.71 17.34
C CYS A 307 -9.27 -14.60 16.35
N ILE A 308 -8.44 -14.90 15.35
CA ILE A 308 -8.20 -13.99 14.23
C ILE A 308 -9.04 -14.44 13.05
N VAL A 309 -9.93 -13.57 12.58
CA VAL A 309 -10.86 -13.83 11.50
C VAL A 309 -10.49 -12.96 10.30
N ARG A 310 -10.52 -13.56 9.10
CA ARG A 310 -10.45 -12.89 7.81
C ARG A 310 -11.78 -13.06 7.10
N VAL A 311 -12.35 -11.95 6.63
CA VAL A 311 -13.48 -11.93 5.70
C VAL A 311 -13.00 -11.34 4.38
N GLU A 312 -13.31 -11.98 3.25
CA GLU A 312 -12.83 -11.60 1.92
C GLU A 312 -13.96 -11.62 0.88
N SER A 313 -14.05 -10.58 0.04
CA SER A 313 -15.00 -10.56 -1.07
C SER A 313 -14.56 -11.44 -2.23
N GLY A 314 -15.51 -12.11 -2.90
CA GLY A 314 -15.25 -12.88 -4.11
C GLY A 314 -15.08 -12.07 -5.39
N HIS A 315 -15.34 -10.76 -5.35
CA HIS A 315 -15.27 -9.89 -6.51
C HIS A 315 -14.34 -8.69 -6.27
N TRP A 316 -13.96 -8.02 -7.36
CA TRP A 316 -13.07 -6.84 -7.37
C TRP A 316 -13.79 -5.53 -7.05
N GLY A 317 -15.06 -5.61 -6.66
CA GLY A 317 -15.89 -4.44 -6.42
C GLY A 317 -15.64 -3.86 -5.04
N HIS A 318 -16.09 -2.62 -4.85
CA HIS A 318 -16.09 -2.00 -3.52
C HIS A 318 -17.08 -2.74 -2.60
N VAL A 319 -16.65 -3.08 -1.38
CA VAL A 319 -17.47 -3.75 -0.34
C VAL A 319 -17.10 -3.20 1.03
N GLU A 320 -18.09 -2.88 1.85
CA GLU A 320 -17.92 -2.42 3.24
C GLU A 320 -17.96 -3.61 4.20
N LEU A 321 -16.86 -4.36 4.24
CA LEU A 321 -16.77 -5.57 5.05
C LEU A 321 -16.81 -5.29 6.56
N ASP A 322 -16.38 -4.11 7.00
CA ASP A 322 -16.55 -3.62 8.37
C ASP A 322 -18.03 -3.54 8.77
N ASN A 323 -18.90 -3.00 7.90
CA ASN A 323 -20.34 -2.97 8.14
C ASN A 323 -20.95 -4.37 8.17
N CYS A 324 -20.51 -5.26 7.28
CA CYS A 324 -20.96 -6.65 7.29
C CYS A 324 -20.63 -7.35 8.62
N VAL A 325 -19.40 -7.18 9.11
CA VAL A 325 -18.94 -7.77 10.37
C VAL A 325 -19.69 -7.18 11.56
N LEU A 326 -19.92 -5.87 11.55
CA LEU A 326 -20.68 -5.20 12.61
C LEU A 326 -22.13 -5.68 12.68
N ASN A 327 -22.81 -5.81 11.53
CA ASN A 327 -24.17 -6.34 11.47
C ASN A 327 -24.22 -7.76 12.06
N CYS A 328 -23.28 -8.63 11.72
CA CYS A 328 -23.21 -9.97 12.33
C CYS A 328 -22.98 -9.93 13.84
N ALA A 329 -22.19 -8.98 14.36
CA ALA A 329 -21.99 -8.81 15.79
C ALA A 329 -23.30 -8.36 16.48
N GLN A 330 -24.03 -7.44 15.85
CA GLN A 330 -25.33 -6.96 16.33
C GLN A 330 -26.41 -8.06 16.28
N ASP A 331 -26.44 -8.88 15.23
CA ASP A 331 -27.41 -9.97 15.06
C ASP A 331 -27.26 -11.06 16.14
N VAL A 332 -26.03 -11.30 16.62
CA VAL A 332 -25.77 -12.21 17.75
C VAL A 332 -26.03 -11.54 19.11
N GLY A 333 -26.28 -10.24 19.14
CA GLY A 333 -26.55 -9.49 20.36
C GLY A 333 -25.29 -9.13 21.14
N MET A 334 -24.15 -8.91 20.47
CA MET A 334 -22.95 -8.40 21.12
C MET A 334 -23.17 -6.96 21.62
N GLU A 335 -23.18 -6.78 22.93
CA GLU A 335 -23.32 -5.49 23.59
C GLU A 335 -22.01 -4.68 23.57
N ASP A 336 -22.10 -3.40 23.92
CA ASP A 336 -20.94 -2.50 23.99
C ASP A 336 -20.18 -2.73 25.31
N LEU A 337 -19.28 -3.71 25.29
CA LEU A 337 -18.43 -4.09 26.42
C LEU A 337 -17.47 -2.97 26.84
N TRP A 338 -16.97 -2.21 25.86
CA TRP A 338 -15.93 -1.19 26.07
C TRP A 338 -16.35 0.17 25.50
N PRO A 339 -17.31 0.89 26.11
CA PRO A 339 -17.74 2.20 25.62
C PRO A 339 -16.53 3.13 25.42
N LEU A 340 -16.32 3.61 24.19
CA LEU A 340 -15.05 4.20 23.77
C LEU A 340 -14.66 5.41 24.61
N HIS A 341 -15.62 6.26 24.94
CA HIS A 341 -15.37 7.43 25.78
C HIS A 341 -14.83 7.07 27.18
N LYS A 342 -15.25 5.93 27.76
CA LYS A 342 -14.73 5.44 29.04
C LYS A 342 -13.34 4.83 28.85
N ALA A 343 -13.18 4.02 27.81
CA ALA A 343 -11.93 3.37 27.45
C ALA A 343 -10.82 4.40 27.19
N GLN A 344 -11.07 5.40 26.34
CA GLN A 344 -10.15 6.49 26.04
C GLN A 344 -9.80 7.29 27.30
N ARG A 345 -10.79 7.69 28.12
CA ARG A 345 -10.50 8.38 29.41
C ARG A 345 -9.63 7.54 30.34
N ARG A 346 -9.81 6.22 30.36
CA ARG A 346 -9.00 5.31 31.16
C ARG A 346 -7.58 5.22 30.62
N ALA A 347 -7.41 5.12 29.30
CA ALA A 347 -6.11 5.14 28.63
C ALA A 347 -5.37 6.46 28.85
N THR A 348 -6.04 7.61 28.69
CA THR A 348 -5.47 8.93 28.99
C THR A 348 -4.93 9.01 30.42
N ARG A 349 -5.70 8.58 31.41
CA ARG A 349 -5.23 8.55 32.81
C ARG A 349 -4.02 7.65 33.02
N GLU A 350 -3.96 6.53 32.30
CA GLU A 350 -2.82 5.61 32.37
C GLU A 350 -1.57 6.22 31.74
N LEU A 351 -1.72 6.88 30.59
CA LEU A 351 -0.63 7.62 29.93
C LEU A 351 -0.11 8.75 30.84
N GLU A 352 -1.01 9.53 31.46
CA GLU A 352 -0.66 10.55 32.46
C GLU A 352 0.11 9.97 33.65
N ARG A 353 -0.35 8.81 34.17
CA ARG A 353 0.31 8.11 35.28
C ARG A 353 1.73 7.67 34.95
N LEU A 354 1.99 7.34 33.68
CA LEU A 354 3.30 6.96 33.17
C LEU A 354 4.16 8.17 32.76
N GLY A 355 3.64 9.40 32.87
CA GLY A 355 4.34 10.61 32.46
C GLY A 355 4.46 10.77 30.94
N LEU A 356 3.63 10.07 30.17
CA LEU A 356 3.61 10.17 28.71
C LEU A 356 2.75 11.38 28.31
N ALA A 357 3.36 12.34 27.61
CA ALA A 357 2.68 13.57 27.22
C ALA A 357 1.52 13.28 26.25
N ILE A 358 0.34 13.77 26.60
CA ILE A 358 -0.89 13.67 25.78
C ILE A 358 -1.13 14.97 25.01
N ASP A 359 -0.41 16.05 25.32
CA ASP A 359 -0.61 17.38 24.72
C ASP A 359 -0.37 17.43 23.20
N GLN A 360 0.07 16.33 22.59
CA GLN A 360 0.30 16.15 21.16
C GLN A 360 -0.68 15.14 20.50
N LEU A 361 -1.60 14.56 21.27
CA LEU A 361 -2.68 13.65 20.86
C LEU A 361 -4.00 14.43 20.73
#